data_AF-A0A8J8XG47-F1
#
_entry.id   AF-A0A8J8XG47-F1
#
_cell.length_a   1.000
_cell.length_b   1.000
_cell.length_c   1.000
_cell.angle_alpha   90.00
_cell.angle_beta   90.00
_cell.angle_gamma   90.00
#
_symmetry.space_group_name_H-M   'P 1'
#
loop_
_entity.id
_entity.type
_entity.pdbx_description
1 polymer ?
#
loop_
_entity_poly.entity_id
_entity_poly.type
_entity_poly.pdbx_seq_one_letter_code
_entity_poly.pdbx_strand_id
1 'polypeptide(L)'
;MAGTVTVPGSSTPSTPLLKDELDIVIPTIRNLDFLEMWRPFFQPYHLIIVQDGDPTKTIKVPEGFDYELYNRNDINRILGPKASCISFKDSACRCFGYMVSKKKYIYTIDDDCFVAKDPSGKDINALEQHIKNLLSPSTPFFFNTLYDPYREGADFVRGYPFSLREGAHTAVSHGLWLNIPDYDAPTQLVKPKERNERYVDAVMTIPKGTLFPMCGMNLAFDRDLIGPAMYFGLMGDGQPIGRYDDMWAGWCVKVICDHLSLGVKTGLPYIWHSKASNPFVNLKKEYKGIFWQEDIIPFFQNVTIPKDCDTVQKCYIYLSGQVKEKLGTIDPYFVKLGDAMVTWIEAWDELNPSTPAAANGKAK
;
A
#
# COMPACT_ATOMS: atom_id res chain seq x y z
N MET A 1 38.24 20.40 33.73
CA MET A 1 37.27 21.33 33.12
C MET A 1 36.91 20.79 31.75
N ALA A 2 35.81 20.04 31.66
CA ALA A 2 35.33 19.48 30.41
C ALA A 2 34.37 20.49 29.77
N GLY A 3 34.75 21.03 28.61
CA GLY A 3 33.92 21.96 27.85
C GLY A 3 32.68 21.25 27.33
N THR A 4 31.52 21.75 27.70
CA THR A 4 30.24 21.41 27.10
C THR A 4 30.23 21.85 25.64
N VAL A 5 30.24 20.88 24.71
CA VAL A 5 29.93 21.13 23.30
C VAL A 5 28.40 21.20 23.19
N THR A 6 27.88 22.42 23.12
CA THR A 6 26.50 22.68 22.71
C THR A 6 26.35 22.35 21.23
N VAL A 7 25.56 21.33 20.92
CA VAL A 7 25.12 21.02 19.56
C VAL A 7 24.05 22.04 19.18
N PRO A 8 24.20 22.79 18.07
CA PRO A 8 23.15 23.68 17.61
C PRO A 8 21.92 22.85 17.21
N GLY A 9 20.75 23.22 17.72
CA GLY A 9 19.48 22.69 17.21
C GLY A 9 19.38 23.00 15.72
N SER A 10 19.35 21.96 14.88
CA SER A 10 19.21 22.10 13.44
C SER A 10 17.78 22.50 13.10
N SER A 11 17.52 23.80 13.04
CA SER A 11 16.29 24.39 12.49
C SER A 11 16.42 24.71 10.99
N THR A 12 17.22 23.91 10.26
CA THR A 12 17.20 23.93 8.80
C THR A 12 16.01 23.10 8.33
N PRO A 13 15.07 23.62 7.54
CA PRO A 13 14.05 22.78 6.91
C PRO A 13 14.80 21.74 6.06
N SER A 14 14.71 20.46 6.41
CA SER A 14 15.26 19.40 5.57
C SER A 14 14.54 19.46 4.23
N THR A 15 15.31 19.46 3.14
CA THR A 15 14.74 19.36 1.79
C THR A 15 13.83 18.13 1.72
N PRO A 16 12.56 18.27 1.31
CA PRO A 16 11.64 17.12 1.19
C PRO A 16 12.24 16.05 0.26
N LEU A 17 12.34 14.81 0.76
CA LEU A 17 12.88 13.68 0.00
C LEU A 17 11.90 13.29 -1.12
N LEU A 18 12.41 12.96 -2.31
CA LEU A 18 11.60 12.46 -3.43
C LEU A 18 10.42 13.36 -3.85
N LYS A 19 10.49 14.68 -3.57
CA LYS A 19 9.42 15.63 -3.87
C LYS A 19 8.86 15.49 -5.30
N ASP A 20 9.77 15.39 -6.27
CA ASP A 20 9.42 15.34 -7.69
C ASP A 20 9.20 13.89 -8.19
N GLU A 21 9.44 12.89 -7.35
CA GLU A 21 9.36 11.45 -7.67
C GLU A 21 8.26 10.72 -6.91
N LEU A 22 7.54 11.39 -6.00
CA LEU A 22 6.45 10.82 -5.20
C LEU A 22 5.13 11.58 -5.35
N ASP A 23 4.04 10.83 -5.57
CA ASP A 23 2.66 11.33 -5.46
C ASP A 23 1.98 10.77 -4.21
N ILE A 24 1.06 11.55 -3.63
CA ILE A 24 0.21 11.10 -2.54
C ILE A 24 -1.20 10.82 -3.08
N VAL A 25 -1.71 9.60 -2.93
CA VAL A 25 -3.00 9.17 -3.46
C VAL A 25 -4.04 9.01 -2.33
N ILE A 26 -5.13 9.77 -2.41
CA ILE A 26 -6.15 9.85 -1.34
C ILE A 26 -7.53 9.53 -1.94
N PRO A 27 -8.16 8.40 -1.58
CA PRO A 27 -9.57 8.21 -1.86
C PRO A 27 -10.44 8.98 -0.85
N THR A 28 -11.57 9.52 -1.29
CA THR A 28 -12.45 10.25 -0.39
C THR A 28 -13.90 10.31 -0.86
N ILE A 29 -14.80 10.55 0.10
CA ILE A 29 -16.20 10.92 -0.12
C ILE A 29 -16.58 12.23 0.60
N ARG A 30 -15.60 12.95 1.14
CA ARG A 30 -15.77 14.12 2.04
C ARG A 30 -14.66 15.15 1.83
N ASN A 31 -14.84 16.34 2.41
CA ASN A 31 -13.82 17.39 2.36
C ASN A 31 -12.53 16.92 3.05
N LEU A 32 -11.40 17.41 2.54
CA LEU A 32 -10.06 16.98 2.97
C LEU A 32 -9.45 17.91 4.04
N ASP A 33 -10.25 18.35 5.02
CA ASP A 33 -9.78 19.22 6.10
C ASP A 33 -8.63 18.59 6.92
N PHE A 34 -8.53 17.25 6.93
CA PHE A 34 -7.44 16.52 7.58
C PHE A 34 -6.05 16.89 7.01
N LEU A 35 -5.99 17.37 5.77
CA LEU A 35 -4.75 17.84 5.14
C LEU A 35 -4.12 19.01 5.89
N GLU A 36 -4.88 19.82 6.64
CA GLU A 36 -4.30 20.89 7.46
C GLU A 36 -3.35 20.33 8.52
N MET A 37 -3.68 19.18 9.10
CA MET A 37 -2.79 18.52 10.07
C MET A 37 -1.54 17.96 9.39
N TRP A 38 -1.68 17.50 8.15
CA TRP A 38 -0.58 16.99 7.33
C TRP A 38 0.19 18.07 6.57
N ARG A 39 -0.25 19.33 6.59
CA ARG A 39 0.33 20.42 5.79
C ARG A 39 1.85 20.53 5.94
N PRO A 40 2.45 20.44 7.15
CA PRO A 40 3.90 20.49 7.30
C PRO A 40 4.66 19.38 6.54
N PHE A 41 3.98 18.26 6.22
CA PHE A 41 4.58 17.08 5.60
C PHE A 41 4.16 16.88 4.14
N PHE A 42 2.91 17.18 3.78
CA PHE A 42 2.34 16.86 2.47
C PHE A 42 2.36 18.02 1.48
N GLN A 43 2.36 19.27 1.94
CA GLN A 43 2.30 20.45 1.06
C GLN A 43 3.37 20.47 -0.05
N PRO A 44 4.61 19.97 0.18
CA PRO A 44 5.61 19.93 -0.89
C PRO A 44 5.30 18.96 -2.03
N TYR A 45 4.42 17.99 -1.83
CA TYR A 45 4.15 16.90 -2.77
C TYR A 45 2.84 17.14 -3.52
N HIS A 46 2.75 16.56 -4.72
CA HIS A 46 1.53 16.57 -5.51
C HIS A 46 0.56 15.49 -4.99
N LEU A 47 -0.73 15.84 -4.94
CA LEU A 47 -1.79 14.95 -4.48
C LEU A 47 -2.64 14.48 -5.66
N ILE A 48 -2.98 13.20 -5.70
CA ILE A 48 -4.00 12.63 -6.58
C ILE A 48 -5.17 12.22 -5.72
N ILE A 49 -6.26 12.97 -5.83
CA ILE A 49 -7.48 12.75 -5.04
C ILE A 49 -8.48 11.99 -5.91
N VAL A 50 -8.98 10.87 -5.40
CA VAL A 50 -10.02 10.08 -6.07
C VAL A 50 -11.31 10.18 -5.28
N GLN A 51 -12.25 10.99 -5.78
CA GLN A 51 -13.59 11.11 -5.23
C GLN A 51 -14.44 9.91 -5.63
N ASP A 52 -14.98 9.23 -4.63
CA ASP A 52 -15.93 8.14 -4.78
C ASP A 52 -17.36 8.57 -4.43
N GLY A 53 -18.34 7.73 -4.79
CA GLY A 53 -19.75 7.99 -4.57
C GLY A 53 -20.34 8.95 -5.59
N ASP A 54 -21.08 9.96 -5.12
CA ASP A 54 -21.82 10.89 -5.97
C ASP A 54 -20.88 11.95 -6.58
N PRO A 55 -20.65 11.93 -7.91
CA PRO A 55 -19.73 12.86 -8.57
C PRO A 55 -20.25 14.30 -8.63
N THR A 56 -21.52 14.54 -8.30
CA THR A 56 -22.09 15.90 -8.28
C THR A 56 -21.74 16.67 -7.01
N LYS A 57 -21.29 15.97 -5.96
CA LYS A 57 -20.83 16.60 -4.72
C LYS A 57 -19.47 17.23 -4.93
N THR A 58 -19.32 18.48 -4.53
CA THR A 58 -18.02 19.15 -4.53
C THR A 58 -17.23 18.78 -3.27
N ILE A 59 -16.05 18.23 -3.47
CA ILE A 59 -15.07 18.00 -2.41
C ILE A 59 -14.19 19.24 -2.27
N LYS A 60 -14.07 19.77 -1.05
CA LYS A 60 -13.17 20.89 -0.75
C LYS A 60 -11.80 20.36 -0.33
N VAL A 61 -10.76 20.95 -0.91
CA VAL A 61 -9.36 20.75 -0.56
C VAL A 61 -8.84 22.07 0.02
N PRO A 62 -8.11 22.08 1.14
CA PRO A 62 -7.54 23.30 1.68
C PRO A 62 -6.61 24.01 0.68
N GLU A 63 -6.53 25.34 0.76
CA GLU A 63 -5.71 26.13 -0.16
C GLU A 63 -4.20 25.80 -0.03
N GLY A 64 -3.47 25.96 -1.14
CA GLY A 64 -2.01 25.84 -1.17
C GLY A 64 -1.46 24.42 -1.31
N PHE A 65 -2.31 23.43 -1.60
CA PHE A 65 -1.89 22.10 -2.07
C PHE A 65 -1.91 22.04 -3.59
N ASP A 66 -0.94 21.36 -4.18
CA ASP A 66 -0.91 21.01 -5.60
C ASP A 66 -1.61 19.66 -5.79
N TYR A 67 -2.70 19.62 -6.57
CA TYR A 67 -3.49 18.40 -6.71
C TYR A 67 -4.26 18.28 -8.02
N GLU A 68 -4.50 17.03 -8.39
CA GLU A 68 -5.53 16.61 -9.34
C GLU A 68 -6.67 15.90 -8.59
N LEU A 69 -7.91 16.17 -9.00
CA LEU A 69 -9.09 15.51 -8.45
C LEU A 69 -9.86 14.80 -9.56
N TYR A 70 -10.06 13.50 -9.37
CA TYR A 70 -10.80 12.64 -10.29
C TYR A 70 -12.04 12.10 -9.61
N ASN A 71 -13.15 12.01 -10.33
CA ASN A 71 -14.37 11.32 -9.87
C ASN A 71 -14.79 10.23 -10.86
N ARG A 72 -15.92 9.57 -10.58
CA ARG A 72 -16.44 8.48 -11.43
C ARG A 72 -16.66 8.90 -12.90
N ASN A 73 -17.02 10.15 -13.19
CA ASN A 73 -17.16 10.62 -14.57
C ASN A 73 -15.80 10.66 -15.29
N ASP A 74 -14.75 11.09 -14.61
CA ASP A 74 -13.39 11.09 -15.17
C ASP A 74 -12.89 9.67 -15.41
N ILE A 75 -13.09 8.77 -14.45
CA ILE A 75 -12.74 7.35 -14.58
C ILE A 75 -13.43 6.75 -15.81
N ASN A 76 -14.73 6.98 -15.96
CA ASN A 76 -15.50 6.47 -17.11
C ASN A 76 -15.04 7.09 -18.44
N ARG A 77 -14.72 8.39 -18.45
CA ARG A 77 -14.24 9.10 -19.64
C ARG A 77 -12.85 8.64 -20.07
N ILE A 78 -11.94 8.41 -19.12
CA ILE A 78 -10.54 8.07 -19.39
C ILE A 78 -10.39 6.59 -19.74
N LEU A 79 -11.06 5.69 -19.01
CA LEU A 79 -10.91 4.24 -19.20
C LEU A 79 -11.97 3.63 -20.13
N GLY A 80 -13.04 4.37 -20.46
CA GLY A 80 -14.15 3.84 -21.26
C GLY A 80 -14.72 2.56 -20.63
N PRO A 81 -14.94 1.48 -21.41
CA PRO A 81 -15.42 0.20 -20.89
C PRO A 81 -14.53 -0.43 -19.79
N LYS A 82 -13.22 -0.14 -19.81
CA LYS A 82 -12.27 -0.66 -18.81
C LYS A 82 -12.48 -0.05 -17.42
N ALA A 83 -13.24 1.03 -17.29
CA ALA A 83 -13.64 1.61 -16.00
C ALA A 83 -14.35 0.61 -15.08
N SER A 84 -14.88 -0.48 -15.64
CA SER A 84 -15.47 -1.61 -14.90
C SER A 84 -14.49 -2.32 -13.95
N CYS A 85 -13.17 -2.20 -14.15
CA CYS A 85 -12.18 -2.72 -13.20
C CYS A 85 -11.97 -1.82 -11.98
N ILE A 86 -12.48 -0.58 -11.97
CA ILE A 86 -12.35 0.32 -10.82
C ILE A 86 -13.58 0.25 -9.91
N SER A 87 -13.38 -0.21 -8.68
CA SER A 87 -14.40 -0.36 -7.63
C SER A 87 -15.19 0.93 -7.36
N PHE A 88 -16.45 0.77 -6.94
CA PHE A 88 -17.40 1.88 -6.68
C PHE A 88 -17.99 1.78 -5.28
N LYS A 89 -18.15 2.94 -4.59
CA LYS A 89 -18.58 2.98 -3.18
C LYS A 89 -17.66 2.17 -2.27
N ASP A 90 -16.36 2.26 -2.56
CA ASP A 90 -15.28 1.53 -1.93
C ASP A 90 -13.95 2.28 -2.04
N SER A 91 -13.09 2.11 -1.03
CA SER A 91 -11.80 2.80 -0.95
C SER A 91 -10.82 2.36 -2.06
N ALA A 92 -11.05 1.18 -2.66
CA ALA A 92 -10.29 0.66 -3.79
C ALA A 92 -10.37 1.54 -5.06
N CYS A 93 -11.26 2.54 -5.12
CA CYS A 93 -11.24 3.55 -6.18
C CYS A 93 -9.87 4.23 -6.33
N ARG A 94 -9.07 4.31 -5.24
CA ARG A 94 -7.69 4.80 -5.23
C ARG A 94 -6.78 4.13 -6.26
N CYS A 95 -7.10 2.90 -6.70
CA CYS A 95 -6.34 2.21 -7.75
C CYS A 95 -6.28 3.04 -9.03
N PHE A 96 -7.32 3.82 -9.34
CA PHE A 96 -7.28 4.76 -10.45
C PHE A 96 -6.15 5.79 -10.28
N GLY A 97 -5.97 6.32 -9.07
CA GLY A 97 -4.88 7.22 -8.73
C GLY A 97 -3.49 6.60 -8.96
N TYR A 98 -3.32 5.32 -8.65
CA TYR A 98 -2.07 4.59 -8.92
C TYR A 98 -1.77 4.49 -10.41
N MET A 99 -2.82 4.26 -11.21
CA MET A 99 -2.73 4.10 -12.65
C MET A 99 -2.37 5.41 -13.35
N VAL A 100 -2.96 6.54 -12.93
CA VAL A 100 -2.73 7.85 -13.56
C VAL A 100 -1.44 8.54 -13.12
N SER A 101 -0.96 8.27 -11.91
CA SER A 101 0.34 8.78 -11.45
C SER A 101 1.46 8.40 -12.44
N LYS A 102 2.36 9.34 -12.71
CA LYS A 102 3.56 9.13 -13.55
C LYS A 102 4.84 9.13 -12.73
N LYS A 103 4.72 9.29 -11.41
CA LYS A 103 5.85 9.34 -10.50
C LYS A 103 6.25 7.95 -10.07
N LYS A 104 7.53 7.81 -9.74
CA LYS A 104 8.14 6.52 -9.39
C LYS A 104 7.59 5.95 -8.09
N TYR A 105 7.25 6.80 -7.13
CA TYR A 105 6.75 6.38 -5.83
C TYR A 105 5.34 6.88 -5.59
N ILE A 106 4.56 6.05 -4.89
CA ILE A 106 3.23 6.42 -4.41
C ILE A 106 3.20 6.23 -2.90
N TYR A 107 2.66 7.21 -2.20
CA TYR A 107 2.15 7.06 -0.84
C TYR A 107 0.62 7.14 -0.89
N THR A 108 -0.09 6.19 -0.28
CA THR A 108 -1.55 6.26 -0.13
C THR A 108 -1.92 6.34 1.33
N ILE A 109 -2.94 7.15 1.61
CA ILE A 109 -3.47 7.40 2.95
C ILE A 109 -4.97 7.64 2.88
N ASP A 110 -5.69 7.15 3.90
CA ASP A 110 -7.12 7.41 4.04
C ASP A 110 -7.39 8.80 4.62
N ASP A 111 -8.53 9.39 4.25
CA ASP A 111 -8.95 10.72 4.68
C ASP A 111 -9.35 10.84 6.17
N ASP A 112 -9.24 9.76 6.94
CA ASP A 112 -9.42 9.71 8.39
C ASP A 112 -8.19 9.17 9.17
N CYS A 113 -7.03 9.18 8.49
CA CYS A 113 -5.72 8.92 9.07
C CYS A 113 -4.98 10.24 9.34
N PHE A 114 -4.68 10.50 10.61
CA PHE A 114 -4.14 11.75 11.12
C PHE A 114 -2.65 11.61 11.51
N VAL A 115 -2.00 12.73 11.77
CA VAL A 115 -0.61 12.74 12.26
C VAL A 115 -0.55 12.10 13.64
N ALA A 116 0.18 10.98 13.76
CA ALA A 116 0.48 10.35 15.03
C ALA A 116 1.60 11.07 15.77
N LYS A 117 1.71 10.79 17.08
CA LYS A 117 2.81 11.25 17.93
C LYS A 117 3.67 10.08 18.35
N ASP A 118 4.99 10.30 18.39
CA ASP A 118 5.93 9.35 18.98
C ASP A 118 5.87 9.39 20.52
N PRO A 119 6.57 8.48 21.24
CA PRO A 119 6.58 8.47 22.69
C PRO A 119 7.13 9.76 23.36
N SER A 120 7.84 10.62 22.62
CA SER A 120 8.30 11.93 23.08
C SER A 120 7.26 13.05 22.88
N GLY A 121 6.13 12.74 22.24
CA GLY A 121 5.06 13.69 21.90
C GLY A 121 5.28 14.45 20.59
N LYS A 122 6.34 14.13 19.85
CA LYS A 122 6.67 14.75 18.57
C LYS A 122 5.82 14.14 17.46
N ASP A 123 5.42 14.98 16.52
CA ASP A 123 4.68 14.54 15.33
C ASP A 123 5.53 13.62 14.46
N ILE A 124 4.91 12.52 14.01
CA ILE A 124 5.53 11.52 13.15
C ILE A 124 5.32 11.94 11.70
N ASN A 125 6.42 12.19 10.98
CA ASN A 125 6.40 12.31 9.53
C ASN A 125 6.35 10.92 8.89
N ALA A 126 5.15 10.36 8.78
CA ALA A 126 4.95 9.02 8.23
C ALA A 126 5.45 8.89 6.78
N LEU A 127 5.22 9.93 5.96
CA LEU A 127 5.68 9.96 4.57
C LEU A 127 7.20 9.82 4.46
N GLU A 128 7.97 10.61 5.23
CA GLU A 128 9.44 10.51 5.21
C GLU A 128 9.94 9.14 5.68
N GLN A 129 9.30 8.55 6.68
CA GLN A 129 9.64 7.20 7.15
C GLN A 129 9.34 6.11 6.10
N HIS A 130 8.22 6.23 5.38
CA HIS A 130 7.93 5.38 4.22
C HIS A 130 9.00 5.53 3.13
N ILE A 131 9.39 6.76 2.79
CA ILE A 131 10.45 7.04 1.81
C ILE A 131 11.75 6.35 2.24
N LYS A 132 12.17 6.49 3.51
CA LYS A 132 13.36 5.82 4.06
C LYS A 132 13.28 4.29 3.94
N ASN A 133 12.11 3.71 4.17
CA ASN A 133 11.90 2.26 4.01
C ASN A 133 12.02 1.81 2.55
N LEU A 134 11.48 2.57 1.60
CA LEU A 134 11.55 2.27 0.17
C LEU A 134 12.97 2.43 -0.39
N LEU A 135 13.72 3.42 0.10
CA LEU A 135 15.11 3.69 -0.32
C LEU A 135 16.15 2.78 0.35
N SER A 136 15.76 1.97 1.34
CA SER A 136 16.65 1.02 2.00
C SER A 136 16.35 -0.41 1.58
N PRO A 137 17.35 -1.30 1.43
CA PRO A 137 17.10 -2.67 1.02
C PRO A 137 16.31 -3.46 2.07
N SER A 138 15.74 -4.58 1.64
CA SER A 138 15.06 -5.56 2.49
C SER A 138 15.88 -6.85 2.61
N THR A 139 15.59 -7.67 3.62
CA THR A 139 16.25 -8.97 3.84
C THR A 139 15.28 -10.16 3.74
N PRO A 140 14.63 -10.41 2.58
CA PRO A 140 13.56 -11.42 2.50
C PRO A 140 14.08 -12.87 2.51
N PHE A 141 15.35 -13.08 2.15
CA PHE A 141 15.93 -14.42 1.95
C PHE A 141 16.56 -15.02 3.21
N PHE A 142 16.80 -14.20 4.24
CA PHE A 142 17.32 -14.64 5.52
C PHE A 142 16.83 -13.69 6.60
N PHE A 143 16.23 -14.22 7.67
CA PHE A 143 15.60 -13.39 8.69
C PHE A 143 16.65 -12.81 9.65
N ASN A 144 16.82 -11.49 9.67
CA ASN A 144 17.63 -10.81 10.68
C ASN A 144 16.83 -10.70 11.98
N THR A 145 17.26 -11.39 13.04
CA THR A 145 16.45 -11.58 14.25
C THR A 145 16.38 -10.36 15.19
N LEU A 146 17.22 -9.35 14.98
CA LEU A 146 17.23 -8.14 15.82
C LEU A 146 16.20 -7.12 15.30
N TYR A 147 16.57 -6.31 14.31
CA TYR A 147 15.71 -5.34 13.63
C TYR A 147 16.15 -5.21 12.16
N ASP A 148 15.52 -4.33 11.38
CA ASP A 148 16.01 -3.96 10.05
C ASP A 148 17.47 -3.47 10.12
N PRO A 149 18.44 -4.18 9.50
CA PRO A 149 19.87 -3.86 9.61
C PRO A 149 20.27 -2.59 8.85
N TYR A 150 19.38 -2.01 8.03
CA TYR A 150 19.65 -0.79 7.29
C TYR A 150 19.21 0.49 8.02
N ARG A 151 18.67 0.35 9.24
CA ARG A 151 18.34 1.49 10.09
C ARG A 151 19.57 1.97 10.85
N GLU A 152 19.60 3.27 11.14
CA GLU A 152 20.61 3.87 12.01
C GLU A 152 20.63 3.15 13.38
N GLY A 153 21.82 2.75 13.82
CA GLY A 153 22.01 2.03 15.07
C GLY A 153 21.71 0.53 15.04
N ALA A 154 21.36 -0.04 13.88
CA ALA A 154 21.18 -1.48 13.68
C ALA A 154 22.27 -2.07 12.76
N ASP A 155 22.47 -3.39 12.83
CA ASP A 155 23.40 -4.14 11.96
C ASP A 155 22.90 -5.61 11.82
N PHE A 156 23.54 -6.35 10.93
CA PHE A 156 23.35 -7.78 10.75
C PHE A 156 23.86 -8.58 11.95
N VAL A 157 23.04 -9.48 12.47
CA VAL A 157 23.42 -10.34 13.59
C VAL A 157 24.42 -11.43 13.19
N ARG A 158 25.14 -11.97 14.18
CA ARG A 158 26.04 -13.13 13.98
C ARG A 158 25.27 -14.29 13.35
N GLY A 159 25.82 -14.83 12.27
CA GLY A 159 25.22 -15.94 11.51
C GLY A 159 24.47 -15.49 10.25
N TYR A 160 24.22 -14.18 10.08
CA TYR A 160 23.66 -13.67 8.83
C TYR A 160 24.72 -13.73 7.70
N PRO A 161 24.46 -14.43 6.58
CA PRO A 161 25.45 -14.61 5.52
C PRO A 161 25.90 -13.29 4.88
N PHE A 162 27.21 -13.09 4.74
CA PHE A 162 27.77 -11.88 4.12
C PHE A 162 27.27 -11.68 2.68
N SER A 163 27.11 -12.75 1.91
CA SER A 163 26.60 -12.72 0.54
C SER A 163 25.15 -12.25 0.40
N LEU A 164 24.41 -12.12 1.50
CA LEU A 164 23.01 -11.66 1.52
C LEU A 164 22.85 -10.27 2.15
N ARG A 165 23.95 -9.59 2.51
CA ARG A 165 23.92 -8.29 3.21
C ARG A 165 23.65 -7.09 2.32
N GLU A 166 23.71 -7.25 1.00
CA GLU A 166 23.28 -6.20 0.06
C GLU A 166 21.74 -6.06 0.03
N GLY A 167 21.04 -7.15 0.36
CA GLY A 167 19.58 -7.19 0.40
C GLY A 167 18.91 -7.18 -0.97
N ALA A 168 17.59 -7.04 -0.94
CA ALA A 168 16.72 -6.90 -2.10
C ALA A 168 16.13 -5.49 -2.16
N HIS A 169 15.80 -4.98 -3.35
CA HIS A 169 15.09 -3.72 -3.49
C HIS A 169 13.73 -3.78 -2.79
N THR A 170 13.39 -2.74 -2.02
CA THR A 170 12.11 -2.67 -1.31
C THR A 170 11.03 -2.11 -2.23
N ALA A 171 10.09 -2.95 -2.64
CA ALA A 171 8.99 -2.56 -3.50
C ALA A 171 7.83 -1.94 -2.72
N VAL A 172 7.61 -2.35 -1.46
CA VAL A 172 6.49 -1.90 -0.63
C VAL A 172 6.95 -1.61 0.80
N SER A 173 6.47 -0.49 1.33
CA SER A 173 6.54 -0.14 2.75
C SER A 173 5.13 -0.04 3.30
N HIS A 174 4.77 -0.98 4.17
CA HIS A 174 3.50 -1.02 4.88
C HIS A 174 3.65 -0.39 6.28
N GLY A 175 2.82 0.59 6.59
CA GLY A 175 2.83 1.28 7.87
C GLY A 175 1.78 0.71 8.82
N LEU A 176 1.87 1.12 10.08
CA LEU A 176 0.96 0.76 11.16
C LEU A 176 0.13 1.97 11.59
N TRP A 177 -0.70 1.75 12.59
CA TRP A 177 -1.66 2.71 13.11
C TRP A 177 -1.69 2.68 14.63
N LEU A 178 -1.83 3.86 15.24
CA LEU A 178 -2.19 4.04 16.64
C LEU A 178 -3.69 4.29 16.75
N ASN A 179 -4.22 4.22 17.98
CA ASN A 179 -5.63 4.38 18.31
C ASN A 179 -6.49 3.20 17.83
N ILE A 180 -7.24 3.30 16.74
CA ILE A 180 -8.18 2.22 16.37
C ILE A 180 -7.45 1.16 15.54
N PRO A 181 -7.31 -0.08 16.03
CA PRO A 181 -6.69 -1.15 15.27
C PRO A 181 -7.53 -1.56 14.06
N ASP A 182 -6.87 -1.92 12.95
CA ASP A 182 -7.51 -2.55 11.80
C ASP A 182 -7.79 -4.03 12.08
N TYR A 183 -8.86 -4.26 12.84
CA TYR A 183 -9.37 -5.58 13.16
C TYR A 183 -10.47 -5.97 12.18
N ASP A 184 -10.60 -7.29 11.98
CA ASP A 184 -11.82 -7.87 11.43
C ASP A 184 -13.03 -7.51 12.31
N ALA A 185 -14.21 -7.46 11.70
CA ALA A 185 -15.43 -7.06 12.36
C ALA A 185 -15.78 -7.95 13.58
N PRO A 186 -15.66 -9.29 13.54
CA PRO A 186 -15.81 -10.12 14.74
C PRO A 186 -14.93 -9.68 15.92
N THR A 187 -13.64 -9.48 15.68
CA THR A 187 -12.69 -9.02 16.71
C THR A 187 -13.07 -7.64 17.24
N GLN A 188 -13.44 -6.71 16.35
CA GLN A 188 -13.90 -5.38 16.73
C GLN A 188 -15.18 -5.43 17.59
N LEU A 189 -16.12 -6.36 17.31
CA LEU A 189 -17.34 -6.55 18.09
C LEU A 189 -17.05 -6.97 19.53
N VAL A 190 -16.06 -7.86 19.74
CA VAL A 190 -15.71 -8.34 21.08
C VAL A 190 -14.73 -7.42 21.81
N LYS A 191 -14.08 -6.48 21.10
CA LYS A 191 -13.13 -5.52 21.67
C LYS A 191 -13.37 -4.06 21.24
N PRO A 192 -14.59 -3.50 21.42
CA PRO A 192 -14.96 -2.19 20.86
C PRO A 192 -14.20 -1.00 21.47
N LYS A 193 -13.63 -1.18 22.67
CA LYS A 193 -12.87 -0.15 23.39
C LYS A 193 -11.36 -0.33 23.29
N GLU A 194 -10.86 -1.41 22.69
CA GLU A 194 -9.41 -1.61 22.57
C GLU A 194 -8.80 -0.51 21.69
N ARG A 195 -7.61 -0.05 22.09
CA ARG A 195 -6.81 0.92 21.36
C ARG A 195 -5.38 0.44 21.24
N ASN A 196 -4.76 0.65 20.08
CA ASN A 196 -3.34 0.47 19.90
C ASN A 196 -2.59 1.69 20.43
N GLU A 197 -2.09 1.60 21.65
CA GLU A 197 -1.25 2.61 22.31
C GLU A 197 0.24 2.25 22.26
N ARG A 198 0.57 1.07 21.69
CA ARG A 198 1.92 0.53 21.69
C ARG A 198 2.67 1.01 20.45
N TYR A 199 3.51 2.01 20.65
CA TYR A 199 4.51 2.41 19.66
C TYR A 199 5.71 1.48 19.73
N VAL A 200 5.91 0.67 18.69
CA VAL A 200 7.07 -0.19 18.55
C VAL A 200 8.01 0.43 17.52
N ASP A 201 9.18 0.89 17.97
CA ASP A 201 10.21 1.45 17.09
C ASP A 201 10.95 0.34 16.34
N ALA A 202 10.27 -0.29 15.39
CA ALA A 202 10.83 -1.36 14.57
C ALA A 202 10.35 -1.25 13.13
N VAL A 203 11.27 -1.53 12.22
CA VAL A 203 10.98 -1.87 10.82
C VAL A 203 11.45 -3.30 10.65
N MET A 204 10.68 -4.10 9.92
CA MET A 204 10.99 -5.50 9.64
C MET A 204 10.72 -5.81 8.17
N THR A 205 11.54 -6.67 7.58
CA THR A 205 11.23 -7.26 6.28
C THR A 205 10.27 -8.44 6.47
N ILE A 206 9.24 -8.51 5.63
CA ILE A 206 8.36 -9.67 5.55
C ILE A 206 9.11 -10.79 4.82
N PRO A 207 9.35 -11.96 5.44
CA PRO A 207 10.16 -13.02 4.84
C PRO A 207 9.57 -13.55 3.53
N LYS A 208 10.44 -14.06 2.65
CA LYS A 208 10.02 -14.79 1.45
C LYS A 208 9.14 -15.99 1.82
N GLY A 209 8.06 -16.21 1.06
CA GLY A 209 7.09 -17.29 1.28
C GLY A 209 6.09 -17.03 2.41
N THR A 210 6.09 -15.83 3.01
CA THR A 210 5.14 -15.45 4.07
C THR A 210 4.18 -14.38 3.56
N LEU A 211 2.88 -14.62 3.71
CA LEU A 211 1.83 -13.64 3.43
C LEU A 211 1.62 -12.70 4.62
N PHE A 212 0.97 -11.57 4.38
CA PHE A 212 0.63 -10.60 5.42
C PHE A 212 -0.70 -9.90 5.11
N PRO A 213 -1.46 -9.44 6.11
CA PRO A 213 -2.64 -8.61 5.90
C PRO A 213 -2.18 -7.18 5.63
N MET A 214 -2.07 -6.82 4.35
CA MET A 214 -1.73 -5.45 3.96
C MET A 214 -2.92 -4.53 4.17
N CYS A 215 -2.69 -3.40 4.84
CA CYS A 215 -3.66 -2.32 4.98
C CYS A 215 -3.35 -1.18 4.02
N GLY A 216 -4.36 -0.72 3.28
CA GLY A 216 -4.24 0.41 2.34
C GLY A 216 -4.24 1.79 2.99
N MET A 217 -4.56 1.89 4.29
CA MET A 217 -4.70 3.17 5.00
C MET A 217 -3.38 3.92 5.22
N ASN A 218 -2.24 3.22 5.20
CA ASN A 218 -0.92 3.78 5.43
C ASN A 218 0.14 2.95 4.69
N LEU A 219 0.30 3.21 3.39
CA LEU A 219 1.07 2.35 2.50
C LEU A 219 1.84 3.17 1.49
N ALA A 220 3.10 2.82 1.26
CA ALA A 220 3.89 3.38 0.16
C ALA A 220 4.52 2.27 -0.69
N PHE A 221 4.72 2.52 -1.97
CA PHE A 221 5.33 1.55 -2.89
C PHE A 221 6.10 2.21 -4.02
N ASP A 222 7.09 1.49 -4.54
CA ASP A 222 7.80 1.81 -5.78
C ASP A 222 6.93 1.32 -6.95
N ARG A 223 6.31 2.27 -7.62
CA ARG A 223 5.37 2.05 -8.72
C ARG A 223 6.04 1.36 -9.91
N ASP A 224 7.31 1.64 -10.17
CA ASP A 224 8.05 1.01 -11.26
C ASP A 224 8.33 -0.47 -10.96
N LEU A 225 8.54 -0.81 -9.68
CA LEU A 225 8.82 -2.19 -9.26
C LEU A 225 7.57 -3.05 -9.12
N ILE A 226 6.41 -2.49 -8.73
CA ILE A 226 5.23 -3.30 -8.35
C ILE A 226 3.88 -2.71 -8.73
N GLY A 227 3.84 -1.51 -9.32
CA GLY A 227 2.60 -0.78 -9.64
C GLY A 227 1.53 -1.60 -10.37
N PRO A 228 1.86 -2.37 -11.43
CA PRO A 228 0.87 -3.19 -12.13
C PRO A 228 0.21 -4.26 -11.25
N ALA A 229 0.84 -4.70 -10.16
CA ALA A 229 0.26 -5.65 -9.22
C ALA A 229 -0.49 -5.00 -8.04
N MET A 230 -0.36 -3.67 -7.86
CA MET A 230 -1.02 -2.93 -6.78
C MET A 230 -2.48 -2.61 -7.13
N TYR A 231 -3.28 -3.67 -7.31
CA TYR A 231 -4.70 -3.58 -7.63
C TYR A 231 -5.54 -4.23 -6.55
N PHE A 232 -6.44 -3.44 -5.96
CA PHE A 232 -7.27 -3.83 -4.81
C PHE A 232 -8.46 -4.71 -5.21
N GLY A 233 -8.64 -5.01 -6.49
CA GLY A 233 -9.72 -5.88 -6.95
C GLY A 233 -11.08 -5.20 -7.06
N LEU A 234 -12.12 -6.04 -7.17
CA LEU A 234 -13.52 -5.62 -7.32
C LEU A 234 -14.30 -5.72 -6.00
N MET A 235 -14.43 -4.61 -5.30
CA MET A 235 -15.16 -4.53 -4.03
C MET A 235 -16.17 -3.37 -4.08
N GLY A 236 -17.03 -3.31 -3.06
CA GLY A 236 -18.05 -2.27 -2.95
C GLY A 236 -19.37 -2.62 -3.60
N ASP A 237 -19.98 -1.64 -4.27
CA ASP A 237 -21.36 -1.74 -4.77
C ASP A 237 -21.52 -2.89 -5.77
N GLY A 238 -22.50 -3.76 -5.53
CA GLY A 238 -22.80 -4.91 -6.39
C GLY A 238 -21.80 -6.07 -6.31
N GLN A 239 -20.81 -6.03 -5.41
CA GLN A 239 -19.87 -7.13 -5.19
C GLN A 239 -20.24 -7.93 -3.93
N PRO A 240 -19.97 -9.24 -3.90
CA PRO A 240 -20.34 -10.09 -2.76
C PRO A 240 -19.39 -9.95 -1.56
N ILE A 241 -18.30 -9.19 -1.69
CA ILE A 241 -17.24 -9.04 -0.69
C ILE A 241 -16.80 -7.57 -0.61
N GLY A 242 -16.38 -7.12 0.58
CA GLY A 242 -15.73 -5.83 0.79
C GLY A 242 -14.83 -5.85 2.03
N ARG A 243 -13.99 -4.82 2.20
CA ARG A 243 -12.95 -4.75 3.25
C ARG A 243 -11.93 -5.90 3.19
N TYR A 244 -11.69 -6.43 1.99
CA TYR A 244 -10.69 -7.46 1.68
C TYR A 244 -9.80 -7.05 0.51
N ASP A 245 -9.99 -5.81 0.05
CA ASP A 245 -9.46 -5.23 -1.17
C ASP A 245 -7.95 -4.99 -1.07
N ASP A 246 -7.50 -4.36 0.01
CA ASP A 246 -6.08 -4.18 0.32
C ASP A 246 -5.38 -5.49 0.69
N MET A 247 -6.00 -6.36 1.49
CA MET A 247 -5.44 -7.67 1.83
C MET A 247 -5.21 -8.52 0.58
N TRP A 248 -6.20 -8.57 -0.34
CA TRP A 248 -6.08 -9.25 -1.63
C TRP A 248 -4.91 -8.72 -2.45
N ALA A 249 -4.80 -7.39 -2.59
CA ALA A 249 -3.66 -6.76 -3.27
C ALA A 249 -2.34 -7.15 -2.60
N GLY A 250 -2.29 -7.13 -1.27
CA GLY A 250 -1.12 -7.49 -0.48
C GLY A 250 -0.64 -8.91 -0.74
N TRP A 251 -1.54 -9.87 -0.84
CA TRP A 251 -1.20 -11.26 -1.15
C TRP A 251 -0.70 -11.44 -2.58
N CYS A 252 -1.34 -10.79 -3.56
CA CYS A 252 -0.86 -10.79 -4.94
C CYS A 252 0.54 -10.18 -5.04
N VAL A 253 0.71 -8.98 -4.48
CA VAL A 253 1.98 -8.25 -4.44
C VAL A 253 3.06 -9.09 -3.77
N LYS A 254 2.76 -9.73 -2.64
CA LYS A 254 3.76 -10.50 -1.90
C LYS A 254 4.29 -11.70 -2.68
N VAL A 255 3.40 -12.46 -3.31
CA VAL A 255 3.80 -13.60 -4.15
C VAL A 255 4.63 -13.14 -5.34
N ILE A 256 4.27 -12.01 -5.98
CA ILE A 256 5.03 -11.45 -7.10
C ILE A 256 6.39 -10.93 -6.65
N CYS A 257 6.46 -10.20 -5.53
CA CYS A 257 7.73 -9.75 -4.96
C CYS A 257 8.66 -10.92 -4.66
N ASP A 258 8.14 -12.01 -4.08
CA ASP A 258 8.94 -13.20 -3.77
C ASP A 258 9.49 -13.90 -5.02
N HIS A 259 8.70 -13.91 -6.09
CA HIS A 259 9.09 -14.44 -7.40
C HIS A 259 10.17 -13.58 -8.07
N LEU A 260 9.98 -12.26 -8.06
CA LEU A 260 10.89 -11.27 -8.67
C LEU A 260 12.06 -10.85 -7.76
N SER A 261 12.21 -11.49 -6.60
CA SER A 261 13.29 -11.20 -5.64
C SER A 261 13.27 -9.76 -5.11
N LEU A 262 12.08 -9.22 -4.88
CA LEU A 262 11.81 -7.91 -4.28
C LEU A 262 11.41 -8.05 -2.80
N GLY A 263 11.61 -6.97 -2.05
CA GLY A 263 11.33 -6.88 -0.63
C GLY A 263 10.04 -6.14 -0.29
N VAL A 264 9.46 -6.51 0.86
CA VAL A 264 8.35 -5.78 1.49
C VAL A 264 8.73 -5.52 2.94
N LYS A 265 8.60 -4.27 3.40
CA LYS A 265 8.82 -3.87 4.78
C LYS A 265 7.50 -3.56 5.49
N THR A 266 7.47 -3.81 6.80
CA THR A 266 6.36 -3.45 7.69
C THR A 266 6.89 -2.94 9.03
N GLY A 267 6.06 -2.23 9.80
CA GLY A 267 6.42 -1.63 11.08
C GLY A 267 6.22 -0.12 11.06
N LEU A 268 7.27 0.66 11.34
CA LEU A 268 7.22 2.10 11.08
C LEU A 268 6.95 2.36 9.59
N PRO A 269 6.15 3.38 9.25
CA PRO A 269 5.62 4.43 10.14
C PRO A 269 4.26 4.15 10.77
N TYR A 270 3.92 4.93 11.81
CA TYR A 270 2.58 4.96 12.40
C TYR A 270 1.78 6.21 11.96
N ILE A 271 0.50 6.03 11.68
CA ILE A 271 -0.51 7.11 11.62
C ILE A 271 -1.51 7.01 12.78
N TRP A 272 -2.32 8.04 12.99
CA TRP A 272 -3.40 8.03 13.98
C TRP A 272 -4.75 7.78 13.31
N HIS A 273 -5.28 6.56 13.45
CA HIS A 273 -6.55 6.18 12.83
C HIS A 273 -7.72 6.46 13.77
N SER A 274 -8.69 7.28 13.34
CA SER A 274 -9.74 7.83 14.23
C SER A 274 -11.15 7.31 13.98
N LYS A 275 -11.41 6.60 12.87
CA LYS A 275 -12.75 6.15 12.52
C LYS A 275 -13.00 4.70 12.94
N ALA A 276 -13.96 4.51 13.85
CA ALA A 276 -14.58 3.22 14.06
C ALA A 276 -15.85 3.15 13.20
N SER A 277 -15.80 2.40 12.10
CA SER A 277 -16.99 2.07 11.31
C SER A 277 -17.91 1.12 12.08
N ASN A 278 -19.17 1.01 11.66
CA ASN A 278 -20.14 0.14 12.35
C ASN A 278 -19.77 -1.33 12.15
N PRO A 279 -19.40 -2.06 13.22
CA PRO A 279 -18.89 -3.42 13.08
C PRO A 279 -19.94 -4.42 12.58
N PHE A 280 -21.23 -4.18 12.80
CA PHE A 280 -22.28 -5.04 12.24
C PHE A 280 -22.44 -4.87 10.73
N VAL A 281 -22.23 -3.65 10.22
CA VAL A 281 -22.21 -3.40 8.77
C VAL A 281 -20.96 -4.03 8.15
N ASN A 282 -19.81 -3.90 8.81
CA ASN A 282 -18.57 -4.50 8.35
C ASN A 282 -18.64 -6.02 8.34
N LEU A 283 -19.21 -6.65 9.38
CA LEU A 283 -19.38 -8.10 9.43
C LEU A 283 -20.16 -8.64 8.22
N LYS A 284 -21.20 -7.93 7.77
CA LYS A 284 -21.94 -8.34 6.55
C LYS A 284 -21.08 -8.27 5.29
N LYS A 285 -20.19 -7.26 5.19
CA LYS A 285 -19.27 -7.10 4.06
C LYS A 285 -18.15 -8.15 4.08
N GLU A 286 -17.67 -8.48 5.27
CA GLU A 286 -16.53 -9.37 5.49
C GLU A 286 -16.94 -10.85 5.56
N TYR A 287 -18.20 -11.17 5.87
CA TYR A 287 -18.65 -12.55 6.15
C TYR A 287 -18.21 -13.57 5.11
N LYS A 288 -18.41 -13.27 3.82
CA LYS A 288 -17.96 -14.15 2.73
C LYS A 288 -16.43 -14.21 2.66
N GLY A 289 -15.75 -13.08 2.84
CA GLY A 289 -14.30 -13.00 2.88
C GLY A 289 -13.69 -13.86 3.97
N ILE A 290 -14.23 -13.82 5.19
CA ILE A 290 -13.76 -14.63 6.33
C ILE A 290 -13.84 -16.13 5.99
N PHE A 291 -14.93 -16.56 5.36
CA PHE A 291 -15.10 -17.95 4.97
C PHE A 291 -14.18 -18.34 3.79
N TRP A 292 -14.15 -17.52 2.74
CA TRP A 292 -13.32 -17.79 1.55
C TRP A 292 -11.83 -17.68 1.82
N GLN A 293 -11.41 -16.92 2.83
CA GLN A 293 -10.01 -16.76 3.20
C GLN A 293 -9.34 -18.10 3.51
N GLU A 294 -10.09 -19.07 4.06
CA GLU A 294 -9.61 -20.43 4.33
C GLU A 294 -9.17 -21.19 3.07
N ASP A 295 -9.65 -20.80 1.89
CA ASP A 295 -9.20 -21.33 0.59
C ASP A 295 -8.23 -20.37 -0.13
N ILE A 296 -8.44 -19.05 0.00
CA ILE A 296 -7.59 -18.02 -0.64
C ILE A 296 -6.16 -18.07 -0.09
N ILE A 297 -5.97 -18.21 1.21
CA ILE A 297 -4.65 -18.21 1.83
C ILE A 297 -3.84 -19.45 1.41
N PRO A 298 -4.35 -20.69 1.51
CA PRO A 298 -3.67 -21.85 0.94
C PRO A 298 -3.39 -21.72 -0.55
N PHE A 299 -4.29 -21.11 -1.34
CA PHE A 299 -4.04 -20.83 -2.74
C PHE A 299 -2.78 -19.97 -2.94
N PHE A 300 -2.67 -18.81 -2.27
CA PHE A 300 -1.50 -17.93 -2.39
C PHE A 300 -0.22 -18.53 -1.79
N GLN A 301 -0.33 -19.38 -0.77
CA GLN A 301 0.82 -20.09 -0.21
C GLN A 301 1.38 -21.16 -1.15
N ASN A 302 0.55 -21.74 -2.03
CA ASN A 302 0.93 -22.84 -2.91
C ASN A 302 1.11 -22.43 -4.37
N VAL A 303 0.62 -21.27 -4.80
CA VAL A 303 0.79 -20.81 -6.17
C VAL A 303 2.27 -20.63 -6.49
N THR A 304 2.71 -21.23 -7.59
CA THR A 304 4.07 -21.09 -8.10
C THR A 304 4.01 -20.39 -9.45
N ILE A 305 4.62 -19.21 -9.52
CA ILE A 305 4.70 -18.43 -10.76
C ILE A 305 5.82 -19.02 -11.64
N PRO A 306 5.57 -19.29 -12.92
CA PRO A 306 6.58 -19.78 -13.86
C PRO A 306 7.76 -18.81 -14.02
N LYS A 307 8.97 -19.34 -14.20
CA LYS A 307 10.21 -18.54 -14.29
C LYS A 307 10.26 -17.57 -15.48
N ASP A 308 9.50 -17.85 -16.53
CA ASP A 308 9.35 -17.02 -17.73
C ASP A 308 8.39 -15.83 -17.53
N CYS A 309 7.65 -15.80 -16.42
CA CYS A 309 6.98 -14.58 -15.95
C CYS A 309 8.01 -13.67 -15.27
N ASP A 310 8.76 -12.91 -16.07
CA ASP A 310 9.88 -12.07 -15.65
C ASP A 310 9.53 -10.59 -15.44
N THR A 311 8.25 -10.23 -15.56
CA THR A 311 7.72 -8.88 -15.34
C THR A 311 6.49 -8.93 -14.43
N VAL A 312 6.19 -7.82 -13.76
CA VAL A 312 5.02 -7.70 -12.87
C VAL A 312 3.73 -8.00 -13.64
N GLN A 313 3.57 -7.45 -14.84
CA GLN A 313 2.42 -7.69 -15.70
C GLN A 313 2.25 -9.19 -16.02
N LYS A 314 3.31 -9.87 -16.49
CA LYS A 314 3.25 -11.31 -16.78
C LYS A 314 2.87 -12.11 -15.54
N CYS A 315 3.45 -11.78 -14.39
CA CYS A 315 3.13 -12.42 -13.12
C CYS A 315 1.66 -12.22 -12.73
N TYR A 316 1.15 -11.00 -12.83
CA TYR A 316 -0.22 -10.66 -12.45
C TYR A 316 -1.25 -11.28 -13.40
N ILE A 317 -0.97 -11.31 -14.71
CA ILE A 317 -1.79 -12.02 -15.71
C ILE A 317 -1.80 -13.53 -15.43
N TYR A 318 -0.64 -14.14 -15.13
CA TYR A 318 -0.60 -15.54 -14.75
C TYR A 318 -1.44 -15.83 -13.49
N LEU A 319 -1.29 -15.00 -12.44
CA LEU A 319 -2.12 -15.10 -11.24
C LEU A 319 -3.61 -14.97 -11.56
N SER A 320 -4.00 -14.06 -12.46
CA SER A 320 -5.41 -13.91 -12.86
C SER A 320 -6.00 -15.21 -13.44
N GLY A 321 -5.22 -15.94 -14.24
CA GLY A 321 -5.63 -17.24 -14.77
C GLY A 321 -5.77 -18.30 -13.67
N GLN A 322 -4.83 -18.33 -12.73
CA GLN A 322 -4.88 -19.24 -11.57
C GLN A 322 -6.06 -18.92 -10.63
N VAL A 323 -6.39 -17.65 -10.43
CA VAL A 323 -7.57 -17.22 -9.67
C VAL A 323 -8.85 -17.73 -10.32
N LYS A 324 -9.00 -17.58 -11.64
CA LYS A 324 -10.16 -18.11 -12.38
C LYS A 324 -10.28 -19.63 -12.25
N GLU A 325 -9.16 -20.34 -12.43
CA GLU A 325 -9.15 -21.80 -12.45
C GLU A 325 -9.38 -22.40 -11.06
N LYS A 326 -8.69 -21.89 -10.03
CA LYS A 326 -8.68 -22.49 -8.69
C LYS A 326 -9.78 -21.92 -7.80
N LEU A 327 -9.89 -20.60 -7.72
CA LEU A 327 -10.86 -19.93 -6.84
C LEU A 327 -12.23 -19.75 -7.50
N GLY A 328 -12.33 -19.83 -8.83
CA GLY A 328 -13.61 -19.78 -9.54
C GLY A 328 -14.60 -20.90 -9.15
N THR A 329 -14.11 -21.99 -8.56
CA THR A 329 -14.94 -23.06 -8.00
C THR A 329 -15.65 -22.69 -6.70
N ILE A 330 -15.15 -21.67 -5.99
CA ILE A 330 -15.71 -21.19 -4.72
C ILE A 330 -16.92 -20.29 -4.98
N ASP A 331 -16.78 -19.31 -5.88
CA ASP A 331 -17.85 -18.37 -6.27
C ASP A 331 -17.53 -17.76 -7.65
N PRO A 332 -18.52 -17.55 -8.54
CA PRO A 332 -18.33 -16.89 -9.84
C PRO A 332 -17.67 -15.50 -9.77
N TYR A 333 -17.73 -14.85 -8.60
CA TYR A 333 -16.97 -13.64 -8.31
C TYR A 333 -15.49 -13.74 -8.68
N PHE A 334 -14.82 -14.85 -8.39
CA PHE A 334 -13.38 -14.99 -8.67
C PHE A 334 -13.09 -15.09 -10.17
N VAL A 335 -14.02 -15.61 -10.97
CA VAL A 335 -13.90 -15.57 -12.43
C VAL A 335 -13.93 -14.13 -12.92
N LYS A 336 -14.94 -13.35 -12.46
CA LYS A 336 -15.08 -11.93 -12.75
C LYS A 336 -13.89 -11.11 -12.26
N LEU A 337 -13.37 -11.41 -11.07
CA LEU A 337 -12.19 -10.76 -10.51
C LEU A 337 -10.96 -11.03 -11.38
N GLY A 338 -10.76 -12.27 -11.82
CA GLY A 338 -9.68 -12.59 -12.76
C GLY A 338 -9.82 -11.85 -14.09
N ASP A 339 -11.03 -11.65 -14.62
CA ASP A 339 -11.25 -10.83 -15.83
C ASP A 339 -10.91 -9.36 -15.57
N ALA A 340 -11.26 -8.85 -14.39
CA ALA A 340 -10.94 -7.49 -13.98
C ALA A 340 -9.44 -7.28 -13.76
N MET A 341 -8.72 -8.30 -13.26
CA MET A 341 -7.25 -8.28 -13.16
C MET A 341 -6.59 -8.14 -14.53
N VAL A 342 -7.09 -8.83 -15.55
CA VAL A 342 -6.61 -8.66 -16.94
C VAL A 342 -6.93 -7.27 -17.46
N THR A 343 -8.19 -6.84 -17.31
CA THR A 343 -8.66 -5.50 -17.70
C THR A 343 -7.84 -4.38 -17.04
N TRP A 344 -7.46 -4.57 -15.78
CA TRP A 344 -6.59 -3.67 -15.03
C TRP A 344 -5.22 -3.52 -15.69
N ILE A 345 -4.56 -4.64 -16.06
CA ILE A 345 -3.26 -4.60 -16.74
C ILE A 345 -3.38 -3.94 -18.12
N GLU A 346 -4.42 -4.26 -18.89
CA GLU A 346 -4.66 -3.62 -20.18
C GLU A 346 -4.82 -2.09 -20.05
N ALA A 347 -5.62 -1.65 -19.08
CA ALA A 347 -5.80 -0.22 -18.79
C ALA A 347 -4.50 0.43 -18.29
N TRP A 348 -3.73 -0.29 -17.45
CA TRP A 348 -2.45 0.17 -16.95
C TRP A 348 -1.46 0.40 -18.09
N ASP A 349 -1.28 -0.58 -18.98
CA ASP A 349 -0.32 -0.51 -20.08
C ASP A 349 -0.73 0.53 -21.14
N GLU A 350 -2.03 0.74 -21.38
CA GLU A 350 -2.52 1.82 -22.25
C GLU A 350 -2.20 3.21 -21.72
N LEU A 351 -2.37 3.44 -20.42
CA LEU A 351 -2.05 4.73 -19.79
C LEU A 351 -0.56 4.89 -19.49
N ASN A 352 0.17 3.79 -19.38
CA ASN A 352 1.58 3.75 -19.00
C ASN A 352 2.39 2.91 -19.98
N PRO A 353 2.44 3.32 -21.26
CA PRO A 353 3.16 2.58 -22.26
C PRO A 353 4.62 2.49 -21.84
N SER A 354 5.17 1.28 -21.82
CA SER A 354 6.57 1.04 -21.53
C SER A 354 7.43 1.88 -22.47
N THR A 355 8.12 2.89 -21.96
CA THR A 355 9.23 3.51 -22.69
C THR A 355 10.26 2.39 -22.95
N PRO A 356 10.78 2.21 -24.17
CA PRO A 356 11.81 1.21 -24.42
C PRO A 356 12.95 1.41 -23.42
N ALA A 357 13.13 0.46 -22.51
CA ALA A 357 14.12 0.58 -21.47
C ALA A 357 15.50 0.73 -22.12
N ALA A 358 16.20 1.82 -21.80
CA ALA A 358 17.66 1.81 -21.88
C ALA A 358 18.11 0.62 -21.02
N ALA A 359 18.88 -0.30 -21.64
CA ALA A 359 19.24 -1.58 -21.06
C ALA A 359 19.75 -1.43 -19.61
N ASN A 360 18.93 -1.80 -18.64
CA ASN A 360 19.38 -1.90 -17.26
C ASN A 360 20.44 -2.99 -17.20
N GLY A 361 21.64 -2.57 -16.81
CA GLY A 361 22.82 -3.42 -16.70
C GLY A 361 22.50 -4.65 -15.85
N LYS A 362 22.97 -5.80 -16.34
CA LYS A 362 23.01 -7.04 -15.56
C LYS A 362 23.61 -6.74 -14.18
N ALA A 363 22.86 -7.06 -13.13
CA ALA A 363 23.45 -7.25 -11.81
C ALA A 363 24.63 -8.22 -11.95
N LYS A 364 25.80 -7.81 -11.46
CA LYS A 364 26.96 -8.69 -11.31
C LYS A 364 26.89 -9.38 -9.97
#